data_AF-A0AAU3TDA7-F1
#
_entry.id   AF-A0AAU3TDA7-F1
#
_cell.length_a   1.000
_cell.length_b   1.000
_cell.length_c   1.000
_cell.angle_alpha   90.00
_cell.angle_beta   90.00
_cell.angle_gamma   90.00
#
_symmetry.space_group_name_H-M   'P 1'
#
loop_
_entity.id
_entity.type
_entity.pdbx_description
1 polymer ?
#
loop_
_entity_poly.entity_id
_entity_poly.type
_entity_poly.pdbx_seq_one_letter_code
_entity_poly.pdbx_strand_id
1 'polypeptide(L)'
;MSHRRIAASAAVLAAGISLVPVVAHAAGPAAGKTHGVAAPDMSKAAAPKFTTFTSPAGRSARQAPAAGGSKAPAAPQAAETNPALAVGLHATTTTGRGLELKADITSAPTTLSVHVDWGDNKTTNDYAAGTQTVTESHTYDQLGTYTVKVSVTDQATQTVVSNDIVVTTEGSNYTPYGPTRLLDTRDGTGAPAAKVAPYSSAHLKIGGNGGIPAGVTAVVLNVTATNTTSEGHVTAFADGDEQPKTSNLNFGRGQTVPNLVIVPVGENGYVNLYNGSWESVDLVADVAGYFTHTAASGYTPMSPVRLVDTRSGLGTTKGQVPGQGTFSTQVNGVSGVSAGATAVALNVTVTNPKGSGHLTVYPSGQQPPTASNVNFTPAKTIANSVIVPVGPDGKISVRNGGWDPADVIVDVVGYYSPYSANAYLPVQPFRLLDTREWVYGPLGGRGYVHMPLASGYPHTKGFALNTTVTNTRDTGFLSVAPDPNTKEDYENHTNTWPPTPTSSTLNWTYGDTVPNLVQTSTGSTGVIDYWNQSDGDIDLVVDLFGVYTDN
;
A
#
# COMPACT_ATOMS: atom_id res chain seq x y z
N MET A 1 -87.03 10.16 -18.82
CA MET A 1 -86.64 11.25 -19.76
C MET A 1 -85.16 11.53 -19.49
N SER A 2 -84.25 10.86 -20.19
CA SER A 2 -83.61 11.35 -21.43
C SER A 2 -82.97 12.73 -21.26
N HIS A 3 -81.64 12.80 -21.15
CA HIS A 3 -80.81 13.41 -22.20
C HIS A 3 -79.38 12.85 -22.16
N ARG A 4 -78.91 12.42 -23.34
CA ARG A 4 -77.55 11.99 -23.70
C ARG A 4 -76.73 13.17 -24.25
N ARG A 5 -75.41 12.92 -24.34
CA ARG A 5 -74.36 13.49 -25.24
C ARG A 5 -73.50 14.58 -24.57
N ILE A 6 -72.17 14.66 -24.70
CA ILE A 6 -71.21 14.25 -25.74
C ILE A 6 -69.90 13.70 -25.10
N ALA A 7 -69.24 12.78 -25.79
CA ALA A 7 -67.87 12.32 -25.52
C ALA A 7 -66.81 13.25 -26.14
N ALA A 8 -65.68 13.43 -25.47
CA ALA A 8 -64.42 13.85 -26.09
C ALA A 8 -63.27 13.09 -25.42
N SER A 9 -62.65 12.20 -26.20
CA SER A 9 -61.41 11.51 -25.85
C SER A 9 -60.23 12.49 -25.94
N ALA A 10 -59.38 12.53 -24.92
CA ALA A 10 -58.03 13.05 -25.04
C ALA A 10 -57.08 12.07 -24.31
N ALA A 11 -56.28 11.37 -25.10
CA ALA A 11 -55.16 10.58 -24.61
C ALA A 11 -54.09 11.54 -24.06
N VAL A 12 -53.67 11.33 -22.82
CA VAL A 12 -52.50 12.00 -22.25
C VAL A 12 -51.44 10.94 -22.01
N LEU A 13 -50.33 11.04 -22.75
CA LEU A 13 -49.10 10.32 -22.47
C LEU A 13 -48.62 10.69 -21.06
N ALA A 14 -48.49 9.69 -20.18
CA ALA A 14 -47.81 9.82 -18.91
C ALA A 14 -46.29 9.83 -19.16
N ALA A 15 -45.69 11.02 -19.23
CA ALA A 15 -44.26 11.17 -19.04
C ALA A 15 -43.99 11.17 -17.52
N GLY A 16 -43.53 10.02 -17.00
CA GLY A 16 -43.08 9.90 -15.63
C GLY A 16 -41.77 10.66 -15.43
N ILE A 17 -41.86 11.93 -15.07
CA ILE A 17 -40.72 12.68 -14.53
C ILE A 17 -40.51 12.17 -13.10
N SER A 18 -39.48 11.36 -12.92
CA SER A 18 -38.94 11.02 -11.61
C SER A 18 -38.47 12.28 -10.90
N LEU A 19 -39.31 12.81 -10.01
CA LEU A 19 -38.92 13.82 -9.02
C LEU A 19 -37.93 13.18 -8.04
N VAL A 20 -36.65 13.38 -8.29
CA VAL A 20 -35.61 13.20 -7.27
C VAL A 20 -35.86 14.28 -6.21
N PRO A 21 -36.06 13.94 -4.93
CA PRO A 21 -36.09 14.95 -3.89
C PRO A 21 -34.69 15.56 -3.76
N VAL A 22 -34.49 16.73 -4.37
CA VAL A 22 -33.33 17.57 -4.10
C VAL A 22 -33.50 18.07 -2.67
N VAL A 23 -32.74 17.50 -1.74
CA VAL A 23 -32.50 18.12 -0.45
C VAL A 23 -31.72 19.40 -0.76
N ALA A 24 -32.36 20.55 -0.57
CA ALA A 24 -31.71 21.84 -0.62
C ALA A 24 -30.55 21.81 0.39
N HIS A 25 -29.32 21.72 -0.11
CA HIS A 25 -28.15 21.97 0.70
C HIS A 25 -28.16 23.46 1.03
N ALA A 26 -28.42 23.79 2.30
CA ALA A 26 -28.09 25.11 2.82
C ALA A 26 -26.63 25.42 2.44
N ALA A 27 -26.34 26.68 2.11
CA ALA A 27 -24.98 27.13 1.83
C ALA A 27 -24.04 26.56 2.91
N GLY A 28 -23.08 25.75 2.48
CA GLY A 28 -22.15 25.09 3.39
C GLY A 28 -21.40 26.10 4.25
N PRO A 29 -20.89 25.69 5.42
CA PRO A 29 -20.02 26.56 6.22
C PRO A 29 -18.83 27.05 5.37
N ALA A 30 -18.27 28.20 5.73
CA ALA A 30 -17.13 28.79 5.03
C ALA A 30 -16.00 27.75 4.88
N ALA A 31 -15.49 27.60 3.66
CA ALA A 31 -14.38 26.69 3.36
C ALA A 31 -13.17 27.00 4.26
N GLY A 32 -12.63 25.98 4.92
CA GLY A 32 -11.40 26.12 5.72
C GLY A 32 -10.20 26.49 4.83
N LYS A 33 -9.10 26.94 5.46
CA LYS A 33 -7.88 27.29 4.72
C LYS A 33 -7.26 26.05 4.07
N THR A 34 -6.86 26.17 2.80
CA THR A 34 -6.17 25.12 2.05
C THR A 34 -4.69 25.45 1.93
N HIS A 35 -3.85 24.43 2.09
CA HIS A 35 -2.40 24.60 1.98
C HIS A 35 -1.80 23.39 1.26
N GLY A 36 -0.82 23.64 0.39
CA GLY A 36 -0.11 22.60 -0.35
C GLY A 36 1.21 22.23 0.29
N VAL A 37 1.58 20.94 0.23
CA VAL A 37 2.94 20.48 0.55
C VAL A 37 3.74 20.40 -0.75
N ALA A 38 5.03 20.72 -0.70
CA ALA A 38 5.93 20.45 -1.82
C ALA A 38 5.92 18.95 -2.16
N ALA A 39 6.09 18.61 -3.43
CA ALA A 39 6.22 17.22 -3.84
C ALA A 39 7.36 16.56 -3.06
N PRO A 40 7.14 15.34 -2.53
CA PRO A 40 8.18 14.66 -1.78
C PRO A 40 9.35 14.37 -2.70
N ASP A 41 10.54 14.67 -2.20
CA ASP A 41 11.77 14.21 -2.81
C ASP A 41 11.94 12.74 -2.42
N MET A 42 11.43 11.82 -3.24
CA MET A 42 11.53 10.38 -2.97
C MET A 42 12.97 9.86 -3.03
N SER A 43 13.94 10.68 -3.44
CA SER A 43 15.36 10.37 -3.24
C SER A 43 15.79 10.51 -1.76
N LYS A 44 15.01 11.22 -0.94
CA LYS A 44 15.23 11.46 0.50
C LYS A 44 14.39 10.59 1.43
N ALA A 45 13.19 10.20 1.04
CA ALA A 45 12.52 9.07 1.69
C ALA A 45 13.39 7.86 1.36
N ALA A 46 14.16 7.34 2.32
CA ALA A 46 15.33 6.51 2.05
C ALA A 46 15.07 5.62 0.84
N ALA A 47 15.79 5.90 -0.25
CA ALA A 47 15.47 5.37 -1.56
C ALA A 47 15.07 3.90 -1.41
N PRO A 48 13.99 3.41 -2.07
CA PRO A 48 13.85 1.98 -2.26
C PRO A 48 15.24 1.47 -2.61
N LYS A 49 15.77 0.49 -1.87
CA LYS A 49 17.13 -0.03 -2.12
C LYS A 49 17.09 -0.75 -3.47
N PHE A 50 17.03 0.02 -4.55
CA PHE A 50 17.01 -0.49 -5.89
C PHE A 50 18.36 -1.16 -6.09
N THR A 51 18.33 -2.48 -6.24
CA THR A 51 19.54 -3.26 -6.31
C THR A 51 20.18 -3.04 -7.67
N THR A 52 21.46 -2.67 -7.66
CA THR A 52 22.31 -2.73 -8.84
C THR A 52 23.05 -4.05 -8.87
N PHE A 53 22.75 -4.86 -9.87
CA PHE A 53 23.46 -6.08 -10.21
C PHE A 53 24.59 -5.74 -11.18
N THR A 54 25.74 -6.42 -11.09
CA THR A 54 26.82 -6.24 -12.06
C THR A 54 27.38 -7.56 -12.58
N SER A 55 27.75 -7.59 -13.86
CA SER A 55 28.53 -8.66 -14.48
C SER A 55 29.70 -8.03 -15.26
N PRO A 56 30.96 -8.24 -14.83
CA PRO A 56 32.09 -7.54 -15.42
C PRO A 56 32.37 -8.03 -16.86
N ALA A 57 32.93 -7.14 -17.69
CA ALA A 57 33.22 -7.44 -19.10
C ALA A 57 34.11 -8.68 -19.29
N GLY A 58 34.98 -9.00 -18.32
CA GLY A 58 35.81 -10.20 -18.34
C GLY A 58 35.05 -11.54 -18.29
N ARG A 59 33.74 -11.53 -17.98
CA ARG A 59 32.86 -12.73 -18.08
C ARG A 59 32.27 -12.94 -19.47
N SER A 60 32.49 -12.01 -20.39
CA SER A 60 32.01 -12.11 -21.77
C SER A 60 32.51 -13.40 -22.46
N ALA A 61 31.57 -14.23 -22.91
CA ALA A 61 31.84 -15.42 -23.71
C ALA A 61 31.85 -15.07 -25.20
N ARG A 62 32.94 -15.40 -25.90
CA ARG A 62 33.12 -15.17 -27.33
C ARG A 62 32.78 -16.42 -28.14
N GLN A 63 31.95 -16.26 -29.16
CA GLN A 63 31.67 -17.28 -30.16
C GLN A 63 32.14 -16.77 -31.53
N ALA A 64 33.07 -17.51 -32.15
CA ALA A 64 33.52 -17.24 -33.51
C ALA A 64 32.39 -17.53 -34.52
N PRO A 65 32.44 -16.96 -35.74
CA PRO A 65 31.44 -17.20 -36.78
C PRO A 65 31.26 -18.70 -37.04
N ALA A 66 30.04 -19.14 -37.33
CA ALA A 66 29.79 -20.52 -37.73
C ALA A 66 30.66 -20.87 -38.94
N ALA A 67 31.54 -21.88 -38.80
CA ALA A 67 32.33 -22.38 -39.91
C ALA A 67 31.38 -22.87 -41.00
N GLY A 68 31.33 -22.16 -42.13
CA GLY A 68 30.58 -22.61 -43.31
C GLY A 68 30.98 -24.06 -43.63
N GLY A 69 29.98 -24.93 -43.82
CA GLY A 69 30.15 -26.38 -43.90
C GLY A 69 30.95 -26.89 -45.10
N SER A 70 32.25 -26.64 -45.14
CA SER A 70 33.17 -27.32 -46.04
C SER A 70 34.38 -27.85 -45.26
N LYS A 71 34.54 -29.17 -45.30
CA LYS A 71 35.75 -29.86 -44.80
C LYS A 71 36.96 -29.42 -45.64
N ALA A 72 37.73 -28.47 -45.13
CA ALA A 72 39.08 -28.17 -45.60
C ALA A 72 40.05 -28.24 -44.39
N PRO A 73 41.33 -28.62 -44.61
CA PRO A 73 42.26 -28.87 -43.51
C PRO A 73 42.57 -27.59 -42.73
N ALA A 74 42.81 -27.75 -41.43
CA ALA A 74 43.00 -26.68 -40.46
C ALA A 74 44.02 -25.62 -40.94
N ALA A 75 43.50 -24.45 -41.29
CA ALA A 75 44.28 -23.24 -41.48
C ALA A 75 44.80 -22.75 -40.11
N PRO A 76 45.93 -22.01 -40.06
CA PRO A 76 46.41 -21.40 -38.83
C PRO A 76 45.30 -20.57 -38.19
N GLN A 77 45.19 -20.68 -36.86
CA GLN A 77 44.23 -19.99 -36.00
C GLN A 77 43.97 -18.57 -36.54
N ALA A 78 42.78 -18.36 -37.14
CA ALA A 78 42.44 -17.08 -37.76
C ALA A 78 42.65 -15.97 -36.73
N ALA A 79 43.39 -14.92 -37.10
CA ALA A 79 43.61 -13.78 -36.21
C ALA A 79 42.26 -13.26 -35.72
N GLU A 80 42.12 -13.06 -34.41
CA GLU A 80 40.88 -12.55 -33.82
C GLU A 80 40.52 -11.22 -34.50
N THR A 81 39.45 -11.22 -35.27
CA THR A 81 38.89 -10.01 -35.85
C THR A 81 38.06 -9.33 -34.76
N ASN A 82 38.56 -8.19 -34.25
CA ASN A 82 38.04 -7.45 -33.08
C ASN A 82 38.28 -8.16 -31.72
N PRO A 83 39.56 -8.32 -31.31
CA PRO A 83 39.93 -8.96 -30.05
C PRO A 83 39.48 -8.17 -28.81
N ALA A 84 39.26 -6.86 -28.97
CA ALA A 84 38.81 -5.97 -27.90
C ALA A 84 37.31 -6.06 -27.61
N LEU A 85 36.52 -6.75 -28.46
CA LEU A 85 35.07 -6.86 -28.27
C LEU A 85 34.74 -7.54 -26.94
N ALA A 86 34.11 -6.80 -26.03
CA ALA A 86 33.65 -7.27 -24.73
C ALA A 86 32.44 -6.46 -24.27
N VAL A 87 31.60 -7.03 -23.40
CA VAL A 87 30.44 -6.34 -22.83
C VAL A 87 30.35 -6.55 -21.32
N GLY A 88 30.39 -5.46 -20.55
CA GLY A 88 30.05 -5.43 -19.12
C GLY A 88 28.59 -5.07 -18.92
N LEU A 89 27.97 -5.57 -17.87
CA LEU A 89 26.54 -5.36 -17.59
C LEU A 89 26.35 -4.74 -16.20
N HIS A 90 25.51 -3.70 -16.15
CA HIS A 90 25.03 -3.08 -14.92
C HIS A 90 23.50 -2.99 -15.01
N ALA A 91 22.77 -3.69 -14.15
CA ALA A 91 21.31 -3.70 -14.16
C ALA A 91 20.78 -3.13 -12.84
N THR A 92 19.94 -2.10 -12.89
CA THR A 92 19.38 -1.44 -11.71
C THR A 92 17.86 -1.51 -11.77
N THR A 93 17.22 -2.03 -10.72
CA THR A 93 15.76 -2.03 -10.65
C THR A 93 15.22 -0.60 -10.55
N THR A 94 14.09 -0.30 -11.18
CA THR A 94 13.54 1.07 -11.26
C THR A 94 12.16 1.21 -10.64
N THR A 95 11.41 0.11 -10.59
CA THR A 95 10.10 -0.02 -9.91
C THR A 95 10.04 -1.40 -9.25
N GLY A 96 8.88 -1.78 -8.71
CA GLY A 96 8.68 -3.14 -8.19
C GLY A 96 8.91 -4.22 -9.26
N ARG A 97 8.80 -3.89 -10.55
CA ARG A 97 8.93 -4.82 -11.68
C ARG A 97 9.88 -4.34 -12.78
N GLY A 98 10.31 -3.08 -12.73
CA GLY A 98 11.12 -2.41 -13.73
C GLY A 98 12.62 -2.63 -13.53
N LEU A 99 13.35 -2.64 -14.63
CA LEU A 99 14.80 -2.81 -14.70
C LEU A 99 15.37 -1.87 -15.78
N GLU A 100 16.38 -1.07 -15.42
CA GLU A 100 17.27 -0.39 -16.35
C GLU A 100 18.54 -1.22 -16.51
N LEU A 101 18.92 -1.56 -17.75
CA LEU A 101 20.12 -2.28 -18.09
C LEU A 101 21.09 -1.36 -18.83
N LYS A 102 22.33 -1.28 -18.37
CA LYS A 102 23.45 -0.67 -19.08
C LYS A 102 24.41 -1.75 -19.54
N ALA A 103 24.60 -1.83 -20.85
CA ALA A 103 25.59 -2.69 -21.51
C ALA A 103 26.80 -1.83 -21.92
N ASP A 104 27.89 -1.94 -21.18
CA ASP A 104 29.15 -1.25 -21.43
C ASP A 104 29.98 -2.04 -22.43
N ILE A 105 29.93 -1.64 -23.69
CA ILE A 105 30.58 -2.33 -24.80
C ILE A 105 31.95 -1.71 -25.04
N THR A 106 32.98 -2.55 -25.08
CA THR A 106 34.31 -2.19 -25.58
C THR A 106 34.48 -2.83 -26.95
N SER A 107 34.88 -2.06 -27.97
CA SER A 107 35.07 -2.56 -29.33
C SER A 107 35.90 -1.60 -30.18
N ALA A 108 36.57 -2.14 -31.21
CA ALA A 108 37.03 -1.35 -32.35
C ALA A 108 35.84 -0.61 -33.03
N PRO A 109 36.06 0.53 -33.71
CA PRO A 109 35.00 1.33 -34.34
C PRO A 109 34.39 0.62 -35.56
N THR A 110 33.49 -0.31 -35.28
CA THR A 110 32.68 -1.10 -36.22
C THR A 110 31.21 -1.01 -35.82
N THR A 111 30.32 -1.35 -36.74
CA THR A 111 28.88 -1.44 -36.46
C THR A 111 28.58 -2.72 -35.68
N LEU A 112 27.87 -2.55 -34.56
CA LEU A 112 27.48 -3.64 -33.67
C LEU A 112 25.95 -3.73 -33.62
N SER A 113 25.41 -4.94 -33.59
CA SER A 113 24.03 -5.16 -33.16
C SER A 113 24.02 -5.72 -31.74
N VAL A 114 23.16 -5.18 -30.89
CA VAL A 114 22.98 -5.56 -29.49
C VAL A 114 21.63 -6.25 -29.38
N HIS A 115 21.64 -7.48 -28.87
CA HIS A 115 20.43 -8.26 -28.60
C HIS A 115 20.34 -8.52 -27.10
N VAL A 116 19.25 -8.11 -26.47
CA VAL A 116 18.95 -8.35 -25.06
C VAL A 116 17.83 -9.36 -24.98
N ASP A 117 18.10 -10.51 -24.36
CA ASP A 117 17.08 -11.47 -23.91
C ASP A 117 16.84 -11.21 -22.42
N TRP A 118 15.60 -10.85 -22.07
CA TRP A 118 15.25 -10.48 -20.71
C TRP A 118 14.96 -11.70 -19.81
N GLY A 119 14.95 -12.91 -20.37
CA GLY A 119 14.70 -14.13 -19.60
C GLY A 119 13.22 -14.39 -19.28
N ASP A 120 12.30 -13.62 -19.87
CA ASP A 120 10.83 -13.77 -19.75
C ASP A 120 10.14 -14.01 -21.11
N ASN A 121 10.89 -14.46 -22.11
CA ASN A 121 10.50 -14.62 -23.52
C ASN A 121 10.27 -13.29 -24.27
N LYS A 122 10.67 -12.15 -23.70
CA LYS A 122 10.73 -10.87 -24.40
C LYS A 122 12.18 -10.55 -24.72
N THR A 123 12.39 -9.83 -25.82
CA THR A 123 13.73 -9.43 -26.28
C THR A 123 13.72 -8.01 -26.81
N THR A 124 14.85 -7.31 -26.67
CA THR A 124 15.09 -6.00 -27.28
C THR A 124 16.27 -6.08 -28.24
N ASN A 125 16.20 -5.34 -29.35
CA ASN A 125 17.31 -5.18 -30.29
C ASN A 125 17.69 -3.71 -30.39
N ASP A 126 18.98 -3.41 -30.31
CA ASP A 126 19.54 -2.08 -30.51
C ASP A 126 20.87 -2.15 -31.29
N TYR A 127 21.50 -1.01 -31.54
CA TYR A 127 22.74 -0.90 -32.29
C TYR A 127 23.74 -0.01 -31.55
N ALA A 128 25.03 -0.34 -31.70
CA ALA A 128 26.12 0.45 -31.17
C ALA A 128 27.23 0.63 -32.22
N ALA A 129 28.11 1.60 -32.01
CA ALA A 129 29.28 1.80 -32.86
C ALA A 129 30.54 1.97 -32.00
N GLY A 130 31.45 1.01 -32.10
CA GLY A 130 32.68 1.01 -31.30
C GLY A 130 32.42 0.87 -29.79
N THR A 131 33.19 1.59 -28.99
CA THR A 131 33.07 1.58 -27.53
C THR A 131 31.96 2.53 -27.10
N GLN A 132 30.92 1.99 -26.48
CA GLN A 132 29.69 2.72 -26.15
C GLN A 132 28.93 2.01 -25.01
N THR A 133 28.19 2.77 -24.21
CA THR A 133 27.16 2.23 -23.31
C THR A 133 25.81 2.27 -23.99
N VAL A 134 25.13 1.12 -24.04
CA VAL A 134 23.73 1.00 -24.48
C VAL A 134 22.86 0.88 -23.24
N THR A 135 21.81 1.70 -23.14
CA THR A 135 20.87 1.70 -22.00
C THR A 135 19.50 1.25 -22.47
N GLU A 136 18.98 0.21 -21.83
CA GLU A 136 17.67 -0.36 -22.12
C GLU A 136 16.81 -0.40 -20.87
N SER A 137 15.48 -0.41 -21.03
CA SER A 137 14.53 -0.55 -19.94
C SER A 137 13.56 -1.69 -20.21
N HIS A 138 13.20 -2.43 -19.16
CA HIS A 138 12.27 -3.55 -19.22
C HIS A 138 11.37 -3.60 -17.99
N THR A 139 10.16 -4.13 -18.16
CA THR A 139 9.26 -4.42 -17.06
C THR A 139 8.78 -5.87 -17.14
N TYR A 140 8.93 -6.60 -16.02
CA TYR A 140 8.49 -7.98 -15.91
C TYR A 140 7.00 -8.09 -15.56
N ASP A 141 6.28 -8.99 -16.25
CA ASP A 141 4.86 -9.25 -15.96
C ASP A 141 4.66 -9.91 -14.59
N GLN A 142 5.67 -10.63 -14.11
CA GLN A 142 5.68 -11.33 -12.83
C GLN A 142 6.88 -10.87 -11.99
N LEU A 143 6.75 -10.99 -10.67
CA LEU A 143 7.90 -10.84 -9.79
C LEU A 143 8.72 -12.12 -9.85
N GLY A 144 10.03 -12.00 -9.74
CA GLY A 144 10.91 -13.16 -9.76
C GLY A 144 12.36 -12.83 -10.02
N THR A 145 13.12 -13.92 -10.21
CA THR A 145 14.53 -13.89 -10.60
C THR A 145 14.65 -14.27 -12.07
N TYR A 146 15.38 -13.45 -12.82
CA TYR A 146 15.54 -13.57 -14.27
C TYR A 146 17.02 -13.59 -14.64
N THR A 147 17.36 -14.31 -15.71
CA THR A 147 18.70 -14.24 -16.30
C THR A 147 18.61 -13.38 -17.55
N VAL A 148 19.16 -12.17 -17.50
CA VAL A 148 19.24 -11.27 -18.64
C VAL A 148 20.51 -11.58 -19.40
N LYS A 149 20.39 -11.85 -20.70
CA LYS A 149 21.51 -12.15 -21.57
C LYS A 149 21.66 -11.08 -22.65
N VAL A 150 22.83 -10.48 -22.73
CA VAL A 150 23.19 -9.52 -23.78
C VAL A 150 24.13 -10.19 -24.76
N SER A 151 23.81 -10.15 -26.05
CA SER A 151 24.65 -10.62 -27.14
C SER A 151 24.98 -9.46 -28.07
N VAL A 152 26.26 -9.15 -28.22
CA VAL A 152 26.78 -8.10 -29.11
C VAL A 152 27.43 -8.78 -30.30
N THR A 153 26.94 -8.49 -31.51
CA THR A 153 27.46 -9.04 -32.76
C THR A 153 28.17 -7.95 -33.55
N ASP A 154 29.44 -8.18 -33.87
CA ASP A 154 30.18 -7.36 -34.83
C ASP A 154 29.71 -7.69 -36.24
N GLN A 155 29.07 -6.73 -36.90
CA GLN A 155 28.45 -6.95 -38.21
C GLN A 155 29.49 -7.19 -39.31
N ALA A 156 30.71 -6.66 -39.16
CA ALA A 156 31.77 -6.84 -40.14
C ALA A 156 32.36 -8.25 -40.10
N THR A 157 32.48 -8.81 -38.89
CA THR A 157 33.20 -10.07 -38.66
C THR A 157 32.28 -11.23 -38.34
N GLN A 158 31.01 -10.95 -38.03
CA GLN A 158 30.02 -11.88 -37.50
C GLN A 158 30.45 -12.55 -36.18
N THR A 159 31.41 -11.95 -35.46
CA THR A 159 31.82 -12.40 -34.14
C THR A 159 30.76 -12.00 -33.12
N VAL A 160 30.35 -12.94 -32.28
CA VAL A 160 29.37 -12.69 -31.21
C VAL A 160 30.09 -12.76 -29.87
N VAL A 161 29.85 -11.76 -29.03
CA VAL A 161 30.23 -11.78 -27.62
C VAL A 161 28.96 -11.67 -26.78
N SER A 162 28.82 -12.53 -25.78
CA SER A 162 27.67 -12.50 -24.88
C SER A 162 28.09 -12.44 -23.43
N ASN A 163 27.30 -11.75 -22.62
CA ASN A 163 27.40 -11.75 -21.17
C ASN A 163 26.00 -11.90 -20.59
N ASP A 164 25.91 -12.44 -19.38
CA ASP A 164 24.65 -12.63 -18.67
C ASP A 164 24.74 -12.07 -17.24
N ILE A 165 23.57 -11.76 -16.71
CA ILE A 165 23.41 -11.24 -15.36
C ILE A 165 22.10 -11.76 -14.76
N VAL A 166 22.18 -12.28 -13.54
CA VAL A 166 21.00 -12.72 -12.78
C VAL A 166 20.49 -11.54 -11.98
N VAL A 167 19.23 -11.17 -12.21
CA VAL A 167 18.54 -10.04 -11.57
C VAL A 167 17.30 -10.54 -10.83
N THR A 168 16.92 -9.88 -9.75
CA THR A 168 15.67 -10.15 -9.04
C THR A 168 14.88 -8.86 -8.95
N THR A 169 13.57 -8.92 -9.22
CA THR A 169 12.67 -7.76 -9.09
C THR A 169 12.51 -7.37 -7.62
N GLU A 170 12.51 -6.08 -7.30
CA GLU A 170 12.41 -5.58 -5.91
C GLU A 170 11.02 -5.71 -5.29
N GLY A 171 9.97 -5.71 -6.13
CA GLY A 171 8.59 -5.74 -5.65
C GLY A 171 8.25 -7.02 -4.89
N SER A 172 7.22 -6.93 -4.06
CA SER A 172 6.66 -8.07 -3.35
C SER A 172 5.14 -8.07 -3.42
N ASN A 173 4.56 -9.27 -3.54
CA ASN A 173 3.12 -9.47 -3.60
C ASN A 173 2.58 -9.99 -2.27
N TYR A 174 1.32 -9.71 -2.01
CA TYR A 174 0.66 -10.07 -0.77
C TYR A 174 0.20 -11.54 -0.79
N THR A 175 0.36 -12.20 0.34
CA THR A 175 -0.27 -13.49 0.64
C THR A 175 -1.21 -13.32 1.83
N PRO A 176 -2.53 -13.48 1.63
CA PRO A 176 -3.48 -13.54 2.73
C PRO A 176 -3.16 -14.73 3.64
N TYR A 177 -3.15 -14.52 4.95
CA TYR A 177 -2.80 -15.57 5.91
C TYR A 177 -3.72 -15.57 7.13
N GLY A 178 -4.13 -14.38 7.59
CA GLY A 178 -4.64 -14.16 8.93
C GLY A 178 -6.15 -14.12 9.13
N PRO A 179 -6.59 -13.74 10.35
CA PRO A 179 -5.74 -13.29 11.46
C PRO A 179 -5.24 -14.43 12.37
N THR A 180 -3.93 -14.47 12.63
CA THR A 180 -3.26 -15.47 13.49
C THR A 180 -2.36 -14.79 14.51
N ARG A 181 -2.50 -15.11 15.80
CA ARG A 181 -1.66 -14.54 16.86
C ARG A 181 -0.26 -15.12 16.83
N LEU A 182 0.76 -14.27 16.69
CA LEU A 182 2.17 -14.67 16.82
C LEU A 182 2.88 -14.05 18.01
N LEU A 183 2.29 -13.02 18.65
CA LEU A 183 2.84 -12.41 19.85
C LEU A 183 1.73 -12.17 20.89
N ASP A 184 1.98 -12.58 22.12
CA ASP A 184 1.23 -12.15 23.31
C ASP A 184 2.16 -12.17 24.53
N THR A 185 2.66 -11.00 24.88
CA THR A 185 3.61 -10.83 26.01
C THR A 185 2.99 -11.16 27.38
N ARG A 186 1.66 -11.30 27.47
CA ARG A 186 0.95 -11.65 28.72
C ARG A 186 1.03 -13.13 29.05
N ASP A 187 1.09 -13.99 28.03
CA ASP A 187 1.05 -15.45 28.19
C ASP A 187 2.31 -16.16 27.67
N GLY A 188 3.20 -15.44 26.99
CA GLY A 188 4.46 -15.98 26.49
C GLY A 188 4.39 -16.51 25.05
N THR A 189 3.32 -16.19 24.32
CA THR A 189 3.24 -16.50 22.88
C THR A 189 4.26 -15.65 22.12
N GLY A 190 5.23 -16.32 21.46
CA GLY A 190 6.20 -15.69 20.56
C GLY A 190 7.30 -14.84 21.22
N ALA A 191 7.19 -14.54 22.51
CA ALA A 191 8.18 -13.83 23.32
C ALA A 191 8.05 -14.26 24.80
N PRO A 192 8.99 -13.93 25.69
CA PRO A 192 8.82 -14.20 27.12
C PRO A 192 7.52 -13.62 27.69
N ALA A 193 6.91 -14.31 28.66
CA ALA A 193 5.71 -13.86 29.38
C ALA A 193 6.05 -12.70 30.34
N ALA A 194 6.33 -11.53 29.78
CA ALA A 194 6.71 -10.32 30.48
C ALA A 194 6.37 -9.08 29.65
N LYS A 195 5.97 -8.00 30.33
CA LYS A 195 5.81 -6.69 29.70
C LYS A 195 7.11 -6.24 29.02
N VAL A 196 6.98 -5.57 27.89
CA VAL A 196 8.09 -4.92 27.20
C VAL A 196 8.54 -3.73 28.03
N ALA A 197 9.79 -3.73 28.46
CA ALA A 197 10.37 -2.67 29.29
C ALA A 197 10.36 -1.31 28.58
N PRO A 198 10.48 -0.18 29.31
CA PRO A 198 10.67 1.14 28.72
C PRO A 198 11.85 1.13 27.76
N TYR A 199 11.71 1.81 26.62
CA TYR A 199 12.78 2.00 25.64
C TYR A 199 13.45 0.70 25.19
N SER A 200 12.65 -0.36 25.08
CA SER A 200 13.09 -1.71 24.70
C SER A 200 12.14 -2.31 23.67
N SER A 201 12.60 -3.34 22.95
CA SER A 201 11.81 -4.00 21.91
C SER A 201 11.36 -5.40 22.30
N ALA A 202 10.15 -5.77 21.90
CA ALA A 202 9.82 -7.18 21.69
C ALA A 202 10.30 -7.60 20.30
N HIS A 203 11.06 -8.70 20.24
CA HIS A 203 11.53 -9.29 18.98
C HIS A 203 10.54 -10.38 18.55
N LEU A 204 9.89 -10.19 17.41
CA LEU A 204 8.88 -11.12 16.90
C LEU A 204 9.40 -11.83 15.65
N LYS A 205 9.47 -13.17 15.71
CA LYS A 205 9.82 -14.01 14.56
C LYS A 205 8.65 -14.11 13.59
N ILE A 206 8.87 -13.67 12.36
CA ILE A 206 7.91 -13.76 11.26
C ILE A 206 8.33 -14.88 10.30
N GLY A 207 9.45 -14.68 9.59
CA GLY A 207 9.88 -15.61 8.55
C GLY A 207 10.27 -16.97 9.13
N GLY A 208 9.60 -18.03 8.68
CA GLY A 208 9.77 -19.39 9.19
C GLY A 208 8.95 -19.73 10.44
N ASN A 209 8.01 -18.87 10.87
CA ASN A 209 7.14 -19.10 12.03
C ASN A 209 5.66 -19.15 11.62
N GLY A 210 4.85 -19.94 12.33
CA GLY A 210 3.42 -20.10 12.04
C GLY A 210 3.09 -20.69 10.65
N GLY A 211 4.06 -21.20 9.90
CA GLY A 211 3.86 -21.59 8.49
C GLY A 211 4.04 -20.44 7.49
N ILE A 212 4.48 -19.27 7.95
CA ILE A 212 4.97 -18.20 7.09
C ILE A 212 6.36 -18.61 6.55
N PRO A 213 6.62 -18.57 5.22
CA PRO A 213 7.91 -18.92 4.65
C PRO A 213 9.08 -18.07 5.20
N ALA A 214 10.31 -18.57 5.07
CA ALA A 214 11.49 -17.73 5.21
C ALA A 214 11.58 -16.75 4.01
N GLY A 215 12.32 -15.65 4.16
CA GLY A 215 12.53 -14.68 3.07
C GLY A 215 11.31 -13.83 2.71
N VAL A 216 10.34 -13.70 3.61
CA VAL A 216 9.29 -12.66 3.47
C VAL A 216 9.91 -11.28 3.54
N THR A 217 9.40 -10.34 2.74
CA THR A 217 9.94 -8.98 2.65
C THR A 217 9.26 -8.01 3.62
N ALA A 218 7.98 -8.24 3.89
CA ALA A 218 7.18 -7.45 4.83
C ALA A 218 6.04 -8.29 5.43
N VAL A 219 5.47 -7.82 6.53
CA VAL A 219 4.34 -8.44 7.22
C VAL A 219 3.27 -7.41 7.53
N VAL A 220 2.00 -7.83 7.46
CA VAL A 220 0.86 -7.05 7.93
C VAL A 220 0.49 -7.53 9.32
N LEU A 221 0.64 -6.66 10.32
CA LEU A 221 0.33 -6.95 11.72
C LEU A 221 -0.78 -6.04 12.22
N ASN A 222 -1.68 -6.59 13.01
CA ASN A 222 -2.50 -5.81 13.93
C ASN A 222 -1.80 -5.83 15.29
N VAL A 223 -1.17 -4.70 15.67
CA VAL A 223 -0.41 -4.56 16.92
C VAL A 223 -1.30 -3.89 17.95
N THR A 224 -1.44 -4.51 19.12
CA THR A 224 -2.23 -3.99 20.24
C THR A 224 -1.35 -3.72 21.44
N ALA A 225 -1.41 -2.50 21.97
CA ALA A 225 -0.89 -2.16 23.29
C ALA A 225 -1.99 -2.32 24.34
N THR A 226 -1.71 -3.01 25.44
CA THR A 226 -2.65 -3.23 26.54
C THR A 226 -1.95 -3.14 27.89
N ASN A 227 -2.73 -3.10 28.98
CA ASN A 227 -2.24 -2.94 30.34
C ASN A 227 -1.29 -1.73 30.51
N THR A 228 -1.59 -0.64 29.80
CA THR A 228 -0.76 0.57 29.75
C THR A 228 -0.87 1.36 31.06
N THR A 229 0.26 1.77 31.64
CA THR A 229 0.30 2.55 32.89
C THR A 229 0.75 3.99 32.69
N SER A 230 1.38 4.30 31.56
CA SER A 230 1.70 5.64 31.08
C SER A 230 1.18 5.84 29.65
N GLU A 231 1.24 7.08 29.18
CA GLU A 231 1.18 7.35 27.74
C GLU A 231 2.47 6.91 27.04
N GLY A 232 2.39 6.67 25.74
CA GLY A 232 3.53 6.39 24.89
C GLY A 232 3.15 5.86 23.51
N HIS A 233 4.11 5.19 22.86
CA HIS A 233 3.92 4.67 21.52
C HIS A 233 4.69 3.37 21.28
N VAL A 234 4.29 2.67 20.20
CA VAL A 234 5.03 1.56 19.61
C VAL A 234 5.57 1.96 18.24
N THR A 235 6.84 1.67 18.00
CA THR A 235 7.47 1.76 16.67
C THR A 235 7.76 0.35 16.18
N ALA A 236 7.30 0.02 14.98
CA ALA A 236 7.51 -1.27 14.33
C ALA A 236 8.48 -1.13 13.15
N PHE A 237 9.53 -1.95 13.11
CA PHE A 237 10.57 -1.89 12.09
C PHE A 237 11.26 -3.25 11.89
N ALA A 238 11.97 -3.42 10.78
CA ALA A 238 12.73 -4.64 10.52
C ALA A 238 13.85 -4.81 11.54
N ASP A 239 14.10 -6.05 11.94
CA ASP A 239 15.28 -6.34 12.76
C ASP A 239 16.58 -6.20 11.94
N GLY A 240 17.59 -5.57 12.55
CA GLY A 240 18.84 -5.19 11.89
C GLY A 240 18.86 -3.77 11.31
N ASP A 241 17.71 -3.09 11.19
CA ASP A 241 17.63 -1.69 10.78
C ASP A 241 17.73 -0.73 11.97
N GLU A 242 18.13 0.53 11.70
CA GLU A 242 18.06 1.60 12.69
C GLU A 242 16.60 1.91 13.03
N GLN A 243 16.30 2.10 14.32
CA GLN A 243 14.95 2.45 14.76
C GLN A 243 14.49 3.77 14.13
N PRO A 244 13.35 3.78 13.41
CA PRO A 244 12.78 5.01 12.87
C PRO A 244 12.30 5.98 13.96
N LYS A 245 12.29 7.28 13.64
CA LYS A 245 11.71 8.35 14.49
C LYS A 245 10.19 8.50 14.35
N THR A 246 9.53 7.50 13.75
CA THR A 246 8.09 7.44 13.51
C THR A 246 7.43 6.57 14.57
N SER A 247 6.14 6.79 14.83
CA SER A 247 5.33 5.96 15.73
C SER A 247 4.21 5.29 14.95
N ASN A 248 4.00 3.99 15.15
CA ASN A 248 2.90 3.27 14.51
C ASN A 248 1.64 3.24 15.37
N LEU A 249 1.78 3.08 16.68
CA LEU A 249 0.65 3.00 17.60
C LEU A 249 0.89 3.96 18.76
N ASN A 250 -0.09 4.77 19.13
CA ASN A 250 0.00 5.68 20.27
C ASN A 250 -1.09 5.28 21.26
N PHE A 251 -0.75 5.33 22.55
CA PHE A 251 -1.65 4.91 23.61
C PHE A 251 -1.53 5.84 24.82
N GLY A 252 -2.65 6.02 25.50
CA GLY A 252 -2.73 6.64 26.82
C GLY A 252 -2.78 5.60 27.94
N ARG A 253 -2.75 6.06 29.19
CA ARG A 253 -2.88 5.23 30.38
C ARG A 253 -4.23 4.50 30.42
N GLY A 254 -4.20 3.21 30.76
CA GLY A 254 -5.40 2.37 30.93
C GLY A 254 -6.10 1.99 29.63
N GLN A 255 -5.50 2.31 28.48
CA GLN A 255 -6.07 2.00 27.18
C GLN A 255 -5.70 0.59 26.71
N THR A 256 -6.54 0.03 25.85
CA THR A 256 -6.20 -1.13 25.02
C THR A 256 -6.54 -0.79 23.58
N VAL A 257 -5.52 -0.48 22.79
CA VAL A 257 -5.69 0.09 21.45
C VAL A 257 -4.89 -0.72 20.41
N PRO A 258 -5.55 -1.14 19.30
CA PRO A 258 -4.88 -1.73 18.16
C PRO A 258 -4.57 -0.69 17.08
N ASN A 259 -3.54 -0.94 16.27
CA ASN A 259 -3.38 -0.33 14.94
C ASN A 259 -2.85 -1.39 13.96
N LEU A 260 -3.31 -1.34 12.71
CA LEU A 260 -2.75 -2.16 11.64
C LEU A 260 -1.44 -1.52 11.15
N VAL A 261 -0.44 -2.32 10.85
CA VAL A 261 0.87 -1.88 10.34
C VAL A 261 1.34 -2.79 9.22
N ILE A 262 2.05 -2.23 8.24
CA ILE A 262 2.85 -2.99 7.26
C ILE A 262 4.31 -2.73 7.61
N VAL A 263 5.04 -3.78 7.95
CA VAL A 263 6.39 -3.68 8.52
C VAL A 263 7.35 -4.49 7.66
N PRO A 264 8.48 -3.93 7.19
CA PRO A 264 9.54 -4.71 6.57
C PRO A 264 10.05 -5.78 7.54
N VAL A 265 10.45 -6.94 7.02
CA VAL A 265 11.00 -8.03 7.83
C VAL A 265 12.51 -8.08 7.61
N GLY A 266 13.27 -8.13 8.70
CA GLY A 266 14.73 -8.22 8.63
C GLY A 266 15.20 -9.50 7.92
N GLU A 267 16.42 -9.51 7.39
CA GLU A 267 16.99 -10.68 6.69
C GLU A 267 16.99 -11.95 7.56
N ASN A 268 17.07 -11.78 8.88
CA ASN A 268 16.98 -12.86 9.86
C ASN A 268 15.53 -13.34 10.12
N GLY A 269 14.54 -12.74 9.47
CA GLY A 269 13.12 -13.05 9.57
C GLY A 269 12.39 -12.43 10.77
N TYR A 270 12.96 -11.44 11.46
CA TYR A 270 12.37 -10.80 12.63
C TYR A 270 11.88 -9.37 12.36
N VAL A 271 10.94 -8.93 13.20
CA VAL A 271 10.55 -7.52 13.35
C VAL A 271 10.71 -7.10 14.81
N ASN A 272 10.99 -5.82 15.01
CA ASN A 272 11.06 -5.18 16.32
C ASN A 272 9.78 -4.40 16.59
N LEU A 273 9.21 -4.57 17.79
CA LEU A 273 8.15 -3.73 18.34
C LEU A 273 8.70 -2.97 19.55
N TYR A 274 9.15 -1.74 19.32
CA TYR A 274 9.79 -0.90 20.31
C TYR A 274 8.76 -0.17 21.18
N ASN A 275 8.87 -0.30 22.50
CA ASN A 275 8.12 0.48 23.47
C ASN A 275 8.79 1.84 23.72
N GLY A 276 8.24 2.91 23.15
CA GLY A 276 8.71 4.28 23.33
C GLY A 276 8.12 5.01 24.53
N SER A 277 7.56 4.29 25.51
CA SER A 277 7.00 4.87 26.74
C SER A 277 7.97 4.81 27.92
N TRP A 278 7.66 5.58 28.98
CA TRP A 278 8.42 5.59 30.23
C TRP A 278 8.18 4.36 31.11
N GLU A 279 7.13 3.59 30.84
CA GLU A 279 6.70 2.44 31.63
C GLU A 279 6.64 1.16 30.80
N SER A 280 6.51 0.00 31.45
CA SER A 280 6.40 -1.26 30.72
C SER A 280 5.00 -1.47 30.15
N VAL A 281 4.89 -2.07 28.97
CA VAL A 281 3.61 -2.32 28.26
C VAL A 281 3.48 -3.77 27.81
N ASP A 282 2.25 -4.30 27.81
CA ASP A 282 1.97 -5.57 27.14
C ASP A 282 1.65 -5.32 25.67
N LEU A 283 2.33 -6.04 24.79
CA LEU A 283 2.08 -6.07 23.35
C LEU A 283 1.48 -7.41 22.92
N VAL A 284 0.52 -7.32 22.01
CA VAL A 284 -0.09 -8.43 21.27
C VAL A 284 0.04 -8.14 19.78
N ALA A 285 0.39 -9.14 18.96
CA ALA A 285 0.45 -8.98 17.51
C ALA A 285 -0.20 -10.18 16.80
N ASP A 286 -1.19 -9.87 15.96
CA ASP A 286 -1.88 -10.81 15.09
C ASP A 286 -1.49 -10.54 13.63
N VAL A 287 -1.03 -11.55 12.89
CA VAL A 287 -0.66 -11.45 11.46
C VAL A 287 -1.90 -11.54 10.60
N ALA A 288 -2.12 -10.57 9.72
CA ALA A 288 -3.18 -10.57 8.71
C ALA A 288 -2.72 -11.18 7.36
N GLY A 289 -1.43 -11.04 7.05
CA GLY A 289 -0.80 -11.51 5.83
C GLY A 289 0.66 -11.10 5.75
N TYR A 290 1.33 -11.49 4.68
CA TYR A 290 2.76 -11.23 4.47
C TYR A 290 3.07 -11.00 2.99
N PHE A 291 4.20 -10.37 2.72
CA PHE A 291 4.68 -10.07 1.37
C PHE A 291 5.88 -10.94 0.99
N THR A 292 5.90 -11.42 -0.25
CA THR A 292 7.03 -12.20 -0.80
C THR A 292 7.25 -11.88 -2.28
N HIS A 293 8.44 -12.20 -2.80
CA HIS A 293 8.73 -12.10 -4.23
C HIS A 293 8.00 -13.15 -5.07
N THR A 294 7.49 -14.23 -4.48
CA THR A 294 6.89 -15.37 -5.20
C THR A 294 5.37 -15.46 -5.08
N ALA A 295 4.74 -14.60 -4.29
CA ALA A 295 3.29 -14.53 -4.19
C ALA A 295 2.66 -13.90 -5.44
N ALA A 296 1.36 -14.11 -5.63
CA ALA A 296 0.66 -13.68 -6.84
C ALA A 296 -0.31 -12.51 -6.65
N SER A 297 -0.70 -12.15 -5.41
CA SER A 297 -1.71 -11.09 -5.23
C SER A 297 -1.07 -9.70 -5.12
N GLY A 298 -1.01 -8.98 -6.24
CA GLY A 298 -0.69 -7.55 -6.22
C GLY A 298 -1.83 -6.72 -5.63
N TYR A 299 -1.62 -5.42 -5.49
CA TYR A 299 -2.60 -4.48 -4.91
C TYR A 299 -3.31 -3.66 -6.00
N THR A 300 -4.61 -3.42 -5.84
CA THR A 300 -5.36 -2.41 -6.59
C THR A 300 -5.84 -1.33 -5.62
N PRO A 301 -5.25 -0.12 -5.65
CA PRO A 301 -5.70 0.99 -4.84
C PRO A 301 -7.01 1.58 -5.41
N MET A 302 -7.88 2.07 -4.53
CA MET A 302 -9.16 2.66 -4.91
C MET A 302 -9.35 4.01 -4.20
N SER A 303 -10.17 4.88 -4.79
CA SER A 303 -10.81 5.94 -4.00
C SER A 303 -11.73 5.27 -2.97
N PRO A 304 -11.82 5.76 -1.72
CA PRO A 304 -12.65 5.11 -0.70
C PRO A 304 -14.12 4.96 -1.14
N VAL A 305 -14.66 3.75 -1.03
CA VAL A 305 -16.07 3.45 -1.34
C VAL A 305 -16.75 2.80 -0.15
N ARG A 306 -17.90 3.34 0.26
CA ARG A 306 -18.69 2.76 1.35
C ARG A 306 -19.35 1.45 0.92
N LEU A 307 -18.96 0.36 1.59
CA LEU A 307 -19.53 -0.96 1.38
C LEU A 307 -20.65 -1.27 2.38
N VAL A 308 -20.46 -0.87 3.64
CA VAL A 308 -21.41 -1.12 4.72
C VAL A 308 -21.70 0.16 5.50
N ASP A 309 -22.98 0.36 5.82
CA ASP A 309 -23.42 1.30 6.85
C ASP A 309 -24.67 0.73 7.52
N THR A 310 -24.52 0.23 8.75
CA THR A 310 -25.62 -0.38 9.51
C THR A 310 -26.74 0.62 9.81
N ARG A 311 -26.45 1.93 9.82
CA ARG A 311 -27.45 2.97 10.13
C ARG A 311 -28.42 3.17 8.98
N SER A 312 -27.97 2.94 7.73
CA SER A 312 -28.80 3.04 6.54
C SER A 312 -29.31 1.69 6.03
N GLY A 313 -28.64 0.59 6.41
CA GLY A 313 -28.89 -0.74 5.86
C GLY A 313 -28.14 -1.00 4.54
N LEU A 314 -27.08 -0.25 4.27
CA LEU A 314 -26.20 -0.51 3.14
C LEU A 314 -25.32 -1.72 3.43
N GLY A 315 -25.28 -2.70 2.52
CA GLY A 315 -24.44 -3.90 2.61
C GLY A 315 -24.84 -4.91 3.69
N THR A 316 -25.79 -4.58 4.57
CA THR A 316 -26.26 -5.42 5.68
C THR A 316 -27.65 -4.99 6.15
N THR A 317 -28.23 -5.70 7.11
CA THR A 317 -29.50 -5.31 7.73
C THR A 317 -29.38 -3.98 8.47
N LYS A 318 -30.36 -3.10 8.31
CA LYS A 318 -30.43 -1.81 9.02
C LYS A 318 -30.60 -2.03 10.53
N GLY A 319 -29.75 -1.39 11.33
CA GLY A 319 -29.79 -1.40 12.79
C GLY A 319 -28.43 -1.74 13.40
N GLN A 320 -28.25 -1.39 14.68
CA GLN A 320 -27.00 -1.67 15.40
C GLN A 320 -26.73 -3.18 15.45
N VAL A 321 -25.46 -3.57 15.31
CA VAL A 321 -25.02 -4.95 15.48
C VAL A 321 -25.13 -5.31 16.97
N PRO A 322 -25.95 -6.29 17.37
CA PRO A 322 -26.08 -6.69 18.77
C PRO A 322 -24.75 -7.10 19.39
N GLY A 323 -24.64 -7.01 20.71
CA GLY A 323 -23.50 -7.60 21.42
C GLY A 323 -23.38 -9.10 21.12
N GLN A 324 -22.15 -9.57 20.93
CA GLN A 324 -21.81 -10.90 20.43
C GLN A 324 -22.40 -11.25 19.04
N GLY A 325 -23.07 -10.29 18.39
CA GLY A 325 -23.66 -10.43 17.06
C GLY A 325 -22.62 -10.38 15.96
N THR A 326 -22.96 -10.97 14.81
CA THR A 326 -22.13 -11.00 13.61
C THR A 326 -22.99 -10.72 12.39
N PHE A 327 -22.45 -9.98 11.43
CA PHE A 327 -23.00 -9.92 10.08
C PHE A 327 -21.92 -10.28 9.05
N SER A 328 -22.35 -10.70 7.87
CA SER A 328 -21.45 -10.93 6.72
C SER A 328 -21.92 -10.10 5.54
N THR A 329 -20.98 -9.59 4.75
CA THR A 329 -21.26 -8.78 3.56
C THR A 329 -20.51 -9.31 2.35
N GLN A 330 -21.13 -9.24 1.17
CA GLN A 330 -20.46 -9.49 -0.10
C GLN A 330 -19.38 -8.43 -0.33
N VAL A 331 -18.20 -8.86 -0.78
CA VAL A 331 -17.08 -7.98 -1.10
C VAL A 331 -16.60 -8.21 -2.52
N ASN A 332 -16.43 -9.47 -2.94
CA ASN A 332 -16.02 -9.77 -4.30
C ASN A 332 -17.11 -9.40 -5.32
N GLY A 333 -16.70 -8.73 -6.39
CA GLY A 333 -17.58 -8.36 -7.50
C GLY A 333 -18.55 -7.21 -7.21
N VAL A 334 -18.38 -6.50 -6.09
CA VAL A 334 -19.22 -5.35 -5.72
C VAL A 334 -18.37 -4.10 -5.48
N SER A 335 -18.96 -2.92 -5.70
CA SER A 335 -18.35 -1.62 -5.39
C SER A 335 -16.95 -1.40 -5.98
N GLY A 336 -16.66 -2.01 -7.15
CA GLY A 336 -15.36 -1.89 -7.83
C GLY A 336 -14.30 -2.91 -7.40
N VAL A 337 -14.59 -3.79 -6.43
CA VAL A 337 -13.69 -4.88 -6.02
C VAL A 337 -13.79 -6.04 -7.01
N SER A 338 -12.62 -6.58 -7.39
CA SER A 338 -12.55 -7.73 -8.31
C SER A 338 -13.29 -8.95 -7.76
N ALA A 339 -13.93 -9.72 -8.63
CA ALA A 339 -14.53 -11.01 -8.25
C ALA A 339 -13.48 -12.04 -7.79
N GLY A 340 -12.22 -11.86 -8.21
CA GLY A 340 -11.07 -12.69 -7.83
C GLY A 340 -10.21 -12.08 -6.71
N ALA A 341 -10.71 -11.10 -5.96
CA ALA A 341 -9.96 -10.57 -4.82
C ALA A 341 -9.78 -11.64 -3.73
N THR A 342 -8.55 -11.73 -3.22
CA THR A 342 -8.12 -12.69 -2.20
C THR A 342 -8.04 -12.04 -0.82
N ALA A 343 -7.89 -10.72 -0.77
CA ALA A 343 -8.02 -9.89 0.43
C ALA A 343 -8.49 -8.48 0.07
N VAL A 344 -9.05 -7.76 1.05
CA VAL A 344 -9.44 -6.36 0.90
C VAL A 344 -8.80 -5.48 1.98
N ALA A 345 -8.44 -4.27 1.60
CA ALA A 345 -7.99 -3.19 2.48
C ALA A 345 -9.17 -2.26 2.77
N LEU A 346 -9.44 -2.04 4.05
CA LEU A 346 -10.64 -1.40 4.56
C LEU A 346 -10.29 -0.32 5.59
N ASN A 347 -11.17 0.66 5.71
CA ASN A 347 -11.36 1.41 6.95
C ASN A 347 -12.62 0.90 7.63
N VAL A 348 -12.49 0.38 8.85
CA VAL A 348 -13.62 -0.14 9.63
C VAL A 348 -13.87 0.80 10.79
N THR A 349 -15.08 1.34 10.86
CA THR A 349 -15.47 2.35 11.85
C THR A 349 -16.60 1.83 12.72
N VAL A 350 -16.46 1.97 14.03
CA VAL A 350 -17.55 1.81 15.00
C VAL A 350 -18.11 3.18 15.32
N THR A 351 -19.44 3.30 15.34
CA THR A 351 -20.13 4.52 15.80
C THR A 351 -21.34 4.17 16.67
N ASN A 352 -21.81 5.14 17.46
CA ASN A 352 -22.87 4.97 18.45
C ASN A 352 -22.74 3.73 19.38
N PRO A 353 -21.54 3.31 19.84
CA PRO A 353 -21.43 2.15 20.72
C PRO A 353 -22.12 2.42 22.07
N LYS A 354 -22.91 1.45 22.54
CA LYS A 354 -23.64 1.53 23.82
C LYS A 354 -22.84 1.01 25.02
N GLY A 355 -21.78 0.23 24.76
CA GLY A 355 -20.88 -0.34 25.74
C GLY A 355 -19.44 -0.36 25.23
N SER A 356 -18.51 -0.76 26.08
CA SER A 356 -17.13 -1.05 25.65
C SER A 356 -17.09 -2.40 24.92
N GLY A 357 -16.20 -2.51 23.95
CA GLY A 357 -16.04 -3.74 23.17
C GLY A 357 -14.97 -3.63 22.11
N HIS A 358 -15.01 -4.59 21.18
CA HIS A 358 -14.16 -4.57 20.00
C HIS A 358 -14.90 -5.15 18.80
N LEU A 359 -14.45 -4.80 17.59
CA LEU A 359 -14.81 -5.52 16.38
C LEU A 359 -13.72 -6.52 16.01
N THR A 360 -14.16 -7.67 15.51
CA THR A 360 -13.31 -8.65 14.84
C THR A 360 -13.79 -8.79 13.41
N VAL A 361 -12.89 -8.62 12.44
CA VAL A 361 -13.14 -8.72 11.01
C VAL A 361 -12.35 -9.91 10.46
N TYR A 362 -13.03 -10.81 9.75
CA TYR A 362 -12.45 -12.09 9.36
C TYR A 362 -13.13 -12.65 8.09
N PRO A 363 -12.47 -13.55 7.33
CA PRO A 363 -13.09 -14.23 6.19
C PRO A 363 -14.35 -14.99 6.64
N SER A 364 -15.42 -14.91 5.86
CA SER A 364 -16.60 -15.75 6.03
C SER A 364 -16.26 -17.24 5.92
N GLY A 365 -17.11 -18.08 6.53
CA GLY A 365 -16.90 -19.54 6.57
C GLY A 365 -15.90 -20.00 7.64
N GLN A 366 -15.31 -19.07 8.40
CA GLN A 366 -14.43 -19.36 9.54
C GLN A 366 -15.11 -19.00 10.87
N GLN A 367 -14.60 -19.56 11.97
CA GLN A 367 -14.99 -19.10 13.31
C GLN A 367 -14.36 -17.72 13.60
N PRO A 368 -15.03 -16.84 14.36
CA PRO A 368 -14.45 -15.57 14.75
C PRO A 368 -13.12 -15.78 15.49
N PRO A 369 -12.02 -15.20 15.01
CA PRO A 369 -10.73 -15.28 15.68
C PRO A 369 -10.71 -14.43 16.96
N THR A 370 -9.68 -14.59 17.79
CA THR A 370 -9.49 -13.80 19.02
C THR A 370 -8.83 -12.44 18.78
N ALA A 371 -8.47 -12.14 17.53
CA ALA A 371 -7.89 -10.85 17.15
C ALA A 371 -8.96 -9.75 17.19
N SER A 372 -8.58 -8.57 17.69
CA SER A 372 -9.44 -7.39 17.76
C SER A 372 -8.94 -6.31 16.80
N ASN A 373 -9.75 -5.92 15.81
CA ASN A 373 -9.38 -4.92 14.82
C ASN A 373 -9.71 -3.49 15.27
N VAL A 374 -10.82 -3.26 15.97
CA VAL A 374 -11.23 -1.92 16.42
C VAL A 374 -11.67 -2.03 17.86
N ASN A 375 -11.00 -1.35 18.79
CA ASN A 375 -11.40 -1.32 20.20
C ASN A 375 -12.12 -0.02 20.51
N PHE A 376 -13.22 -0.10 21.25
CA PHE A 376 -14.08 1.05 21.50
C PHE A 376 -14.64 1.09 22.92
N THR A 377 -14.94 2.32 23.34
CA THR A 377 -15.66 2.65 24.57
C THR A 377 -16.98 3.35 24.22
N PRO A 378 -17.96 3.41 25.14
CA PRO A 378 -19.25 4.04 24.87
C PRO A 378 -19.11 5.46 24.29
N ALA A 379 -20.01 5.79 23.37
CA ALA A 379 -20.13 7.11 22.74
C ALA A 379 -18.89 7.64 21.98
N LYS A 380 -17.84 6.84 21.77
CA LYS A 380 -16.73 7.20 20.88
C LYS A 380 -16.90 6.59 19.49
N THR A 381 -16.72 7.40 18.45
CA THR A 381 -16.55 6.89 17.09
C THR A 381 -15.07 6.64 16.85
N ILE A 382 -14.69 5.44 16.42
CA ILE A 382 -13.30 5.02 16.24
C ILE A 382 -13.19 4.22 14.94
N ALA A 383 -12.16 4.52 14.14
CA ALA A 383 -11.79 3.76 12.96
C ALA A 383 -10.42 3.10 13.14
N ASN A 384 -10.22 1.97 12.47
CA ASN A 384 -8.90 1.38 12.24
C ASN A 384 -8.83 0.83 10.80
N SER A 385 -7.64 0.81 10.23
CA SER A 385 -7.38 0.11 8.98
C SER A 385 -7.44 -1.40 9.20
N VAL A 386 -7.98 -2.13 8.22
CA VAL A 386 -8.07 -3.59 8.24
C VAL A 386 -7.73 -4.15 6.87
N ILE A 387 -6.72 -5.00 6.80
CA ILE A 387 -6.53 -5.91 5.67
C ILE A 387 -7.06 -7.27 6.11
N VAL A 388 -8.03 -7.82 5.38
CA VAL A 388 -8.67 -9.09 5.72
C VAL A 388 -8.77 -10.00 4.49
N PRO A 389 -8.45 -11.31 4.62
CA PRO A 389 -8.74 -12.27 3.56
C PRO A 389 -10.23 -12.33 3.23
N VAL A 390 -10.55 -12.63 1.97
CA VAL A 390 -11.94 -12.86 1.56
C VAL A 390 -12.25 -14.36 1.69
N GLY A 391 -13.40 -14.69 2.28
CA GLY A 391 -13.85 -16.08 2.39
C GLY A 391 -14.19 -16.70 1.03
N PRO A 392 -14.33 -18.04 0.95
CA PRO A 392 -14.56 -18.75 -0.30
C PRO A 392 -15.87 -18.38 -1.02
N ASP A 393 -16.84 -17.81 -0.30
CA ASP A 393 -18.09 -17.27 -0.86
C ASP A 393 -17.99 -15.79 -1.27
N GLY A 394 -16.79 -15.20 -1.27
CA GLY A 394 -16.54 -13.82 -1.68
C GLY A 394 -16.92 -12.77 -0.61
N LYS A 395 -17.11 -13.20 0.64
CA LYS A 395 -17.56 -12.33 1.74
C LYS A 395 -16.50 -12.13 2.83
N ILE A 396 -16.77 -11.15 3.67
CA ILE A 396 -16.15 -10.99 4.98
C ILE A 396 -17.23 -11.01 6.05
N SER A 397 -16.84 -11.30 7.28
CA SER A 397 -17.69 -11.22 8.47
C SER A 397 -17.14 -10.20 9.46
N VAL A 398 -18.05 -9.48 10.12
CA VAL A 398 -17.73 -8.53 11.18
C VAL A 398 -18.52 -8.91 12.41
N ARG A 399 -17.82 -9.19 13.51
CA ARG A 399 -18.40 -9.53 14.80
C ARG A 399 -18.23 -8.37 15.77
N ASN A 400 -19.30 -8.03 16.48
CA ASN A 400 -19.24 -7.20 17.68
C ASN A 400 -18.90 -8.09 18.88
N GLY A 401 -17.66 -8.02 19.35
CA GLY A 401 -17.16 -8.75 20.50
C GLY A 401 -17.55 -8.15 21.86
N GLY A 402 -18.25 -7.00 21.88
CA GLY A 402 -18.84 -6.41 23.07
C GLY A 402 -20.16 -7.06 23.49
N TRP A 403 -20.69 -6.66 24.65
CA TRP A 403 -22.00 -7.13 25.14
C TRP A 403 -23.16 -6.22 24.72
N ASP A 404 -22.86 -4.98 24.37
CA ASP A 404 -23.82 -3.97 23.99
C ASP A 404 -23.76 -3.68 22.48
N PRO A 405 -24.87 -3.20 21.88
CA PRO A 405 -24.94 -2.94 20.46
C PRO A 405 -24.10 -1.73 20.01
N ALA A 406 -23.66 -1.75 18.75
CA ALA A 406 -22.96 -0.65 18.11
C ALA A 406 -23.27 -0.58 16.60
N ASP A 407 -23.16 0.60 15.99
CA ASP A 407 -23.22 0.75 14.54
C ASP A 407 -21.83 0.53 13.93
N VAL A 408 -21.81 -0.01 12.71
CA VAL A 408 -20.59 -0.32 11.96
C VAL A 408 -20.66 0.26 10.56
N ILE A 409 -19.57 0.88 10.14
CA ILE A 409 -19.34 1.38 8.79
C ILE A 409 -18.08 0.70 8.25
N VAL A 410 -18.13 0.27 6.99
CA VAL A 410 -16.97 -0.31 6.29
C VAL A 410 -16.79 0.41 4.98
N ASP A 411 -15.63 1.06 4.82
CA ASP A 411 -15.20 1.69 3.58
C ASP A 411 -14.05 0.85 2.97
N VAL A 412 -14.13 0.55 1.68
CA VAL A 412 -13.07 -0.16 0.94
C VAL A 412 -12.11 0.87 0.34
N VAL A 413 -10.81 0.70 0.56
CA VAL A 413 -9.75 1.57 0.02
C VAL A 413 -8.84 0.88 -1.00
N GLY A 414 -8.98 -0.44 -1.13
CA GLY A 414 -8.32 -1.24 -2.16
C GLY A 414 -8.50 -2.73 -1.94
N TYR A 415 -7.94 -3.53 -2.84
CA TYR A 415 -7.98 -4.99 -2.74
C TYR A 415 -6.72 -5.64 -3.28
N TYR A 416 -6.48 -6.89 -2.89
CA TYR A 416 -5.40 -7.73 -3.40
C TYR A 416 -5.97 -8.84 -4.27
N SER A 417 -5.41 -9.06 -5.45
CA SER A 417 -5.85 -10.14 -6.35
C SER A 417 -4.72 -10.65 -7.25
N PRO A 418 -4.80 -11.89 -7.77
CA PRO A 418 -3.86 -12.42 -8.75
C PRO A 418 -3.77 -11.61 -10.05
N TYR A 419 -4.74 -10.75 -10.32
CA TYR A 419 -4.83 -9.93 -11.52
C TYR A 419 -4.35 -8.49 -11.30
N SER A 420 -4.06 -8.13 -10.05
CA SER A 420 -3.58 -6.80 -9.68
C SER A 420 -2.09 -6.70 -9.97
N ALA A 421 -1.68 -5.68 -10.72
CA ALA A 421 -0.29 -5.53 -11.15
C ALA A 421 0.62 -4.88 -10.09
N ASN A 422 0.08 -4.04 -9.20
CA ASN A 422 0.93 -3.20 -8.36
C ASN A 422 1.61 -4.01 -7.26
N ALA A 423 2.94 -4.00 -7.27
CA ALA A 423 3.77 -4.66 -6.25
C ALA A 423 4.05 -3.70 -5.09
N TYR A 424 4.16 -4.25 -3.89
CA TYR A 424 4.56 -3.47 -2.71
C TYR A 424 6.09 -3.37 -2.62
N LEU A 425 6.55 -2.14 -2.45
CA LEU A 425 7.94 -1.81 -2.13
C LEU A 425 7.98 -1.18 -0.72
N PRO A 426 8.55 -1.87 0.28
CA PRO A 426 8.83 -1.25 1.56
C PRO A 426 9.88 -0.15 1.39
N VAL A 427 9.75 0.93 2.16
CA VAL A 427 10.81 1.96 2.29
C VAL A 427 11.17 2.13 3.76
N GLN A 428 12.33 2.70 4.06
CA GLN A 428 12.59 3.10 5.44
C GLN A 428 11.61 4.21 5.82
N PRO A 429 10.97 4.13 7.00
CA PRO A 429 9.98 5.11 7.37
C PRO A 429 10.54 6.54 7.38
N PHE A 430 9.84 7.45 6.70
CA PHE A 430 10.26 8.84 6.54
C PHE A 430 9.09 9.80 6.75
N ARG A 431 9.34 10.96 7.37
CA ARG A 431 8.33 11.98 7.63
C ARG A 431 8.09 12.87 6.40
N LEU A 432 6.91 12.74 5.81
CA LEU A 432 6.49 13.57 4.68
C LEU A 432 5.95 14.94 5.13
N LEU A 433 5.22 14.95 6.24
CA LEU A 433 4.59 16.16 6.79
C LEU A 433 4.59 16.13 8.31
N ASP A 434 4.88 17.28 8.90
CA ASP A 434 4.63 17.57 10.31
C ASP A 434 4.11 19.01 10.44
N THR A 435 2.81 19.19 10.63
CA THR A 435 2.23 20.55 10.71
C THR A 435 2.69 21.32 11.95
N ARG A 436 3.26 20.66 12.96
CA ARG A 436 3.80 21.30 14.16
C ARG A 436 5.04 22.13 13.86
N GLU A 437 5.79 21.73 12.84
CA GLU A 437 7.02 22.38 12.38
C GLU A 437 6.82 23.13 11.05
N TRP A 438 5.60 23.09 10.51
CA TRP A 438 5.29 23.64 9.20
C TRP A 438 5.06 25.15 9.26
N VAL A 439 5.53 25.85 8.22
CA VAL A 439 5.42 27.31 8.12
C VAL A 439 3.96 27.82 8.14
N TYR A 440 3.02 27.00 7.67
CA TYR A 440 1.59 27.33 7.66
C TYR A 440 0.87 26.93 8.96
N GLY A 441 1.54 26.21 9.86
CA GLY A 441 1.02 25.77 11.15
C GLY A 441 0.00 24.62 11.06
N PRO A 442 -0.83 24.44 12.11
CA PRO A 442 -1.83 23.38 12.19
C PRO A 442 -2.83 23.38 11.03
N LEU A 443 -3.37 22.22 10.70
CA LEU A 443 -4.44 22.07 9.72
C LEU A 443 -5.76 22.56 10.31
N GLY A 444 -6.29 23.65 9.73
CA GLY A 444 -7.52 24.28 10.19
C GLY A 444 -8.75 23.39 10.09
N GLY A 445 -9.73 23.63 10.97
CA GLY A 445 -11.05 23.02 10.91
C GLY A 445 -11.71 23.19 9.54
N ARG A 446 -12.36 22.14 9.04
CA ARG A 446 -12.98 22.08 7.69
C ARG A 446 -12.03 22.39 6.52
N GLY A 447 -10.72 22.39 6.75
CA GLY A 447 -9.69 22.56 5.74
C GLY A 447 -9.14 21.23 5.22
N TYR A 448 -8.30 21.30 4.19
CA TYR A 448 -7.49 20.17 3.75
C TYR A 448 -6.08 20.59 3.36
N VAL A 449 -5.18 19.61 3.40
CA VAL A 449 -3.84 19.69 2.81
C VAL A 449 -3.80 18.79 1.58
N HIS A 450 -3.34 19.32 0.45
CA HIS A 450 -3.05 18.51 -0.74
C HIS A 450 -1.56 18.18 -0.80
N MET A 451 -1.26 16.93 -1.14
CA MET A 451 0.09 16.41 -1.23
C MET A 451 0.32 15.77 -2.60
N PRO A 452 1.13 16.36 -3.49
CA PRO A 452 1.43 15.81 -4.81
C PRO A 452 2.46 14.67 -4.73
N LEU A 453 2.11 13.60 -4.01
CA LEU A 453 3.02 12.51 -3.64
C LEU A 453 3.57 11.72 -4.83
N ALA A 454 2.80 11.59 -5.92
CA ALA A 454 3.21 10.88 -7.13
C ALA A 454 3.59 11.80 -8.30
N SER A 455 3.70 13.11 -8.06
CA SER A 455 4.21 14.02 -9.08
C SER A 455 5.67 13.68 -9.41
N GLY A 456 5.96 13.37 -10.68
CA GLY A 456 7.28 12.88 -11.11
C GLY A 456 7.51 11.38 -10.91
N TYR A 457 6.55 10.64 -10.35
CA TYR A 457 6.62 9.20 -10.12
C TYR A 457 5.41 8.50 -10.75
N PRO A 458 5.29 8.49 -12.10
CA PRO A 458 4.11 8.02 -12.82
C PRO A 458 3.74 6.57 -12.51
N HIS A 459 4.71 5.81 -12.02
CA HIS A 459 4.60 4.39 -11.73
C HIS A 459 4.18 4.07 -10.30
N THR A 460 4.10 5.09 -9.43
CA THR A 460 3.51 4.92 -8.11
C THR A 460 2.00 5.04 -8.23
N LYS A 461 1.27 3.98 -7.83
CA LYS A 461 -0.20 3.90 -7.91
C LYS A 461 -0.89 3.99 -6.56
N GLY A 462 -0.16 3.74 -5.48
CA GLY A 462 -0.66 3.94 -4.14
C GLY A 462 0.44 3.99 -3.09
N PHE A 463 0.05 4.36 -1.88
CA PHE A 463 0.96 4.51 -0.75
C PHE A 463 0.45 3.72 0.45
N ALA A 464 1.38 3.21 1.25
CA ALA A 464 1.14 2.78 2.62
C ALA A 464 1.78 3.82 3.55
N LEU A 465 0.93 4.53 4.30
CA LEU A 465 1.30 5.66 5.14
C LEU A 465 0.87 5.40 6.56
N ASN A 466 1.58 5.95 7.53
CA ASN A 466 1.05 6.11 8.87
C ASN A 466 0.70 7.58 9.08
N THR A 467 -0.57 7.83 9.35
CA THR A 467 -1.06 9.19 9.58
C THR A 467 -1.40 9.32 11.05
N THR A 468 -0.93 10.39 11.68
CA THR A 468 -1.24 10.71 13.08
C THR A 468 -1.88 12.08 13.16
N VAL A 469 -3.02 12.15 13.84
CA VAL A 469 -3.69 13.39 14.22
C VAL A 469 -3.45 13.63 15.71
N THR A 470 -3.01 14.83 16.08
CA THR A 470 -2.74 15.21 17.47
C THR A 470 -3.16 16.66 17.75
N ASN A 471 -3.10 17.09 19.02
CA ASN A 471 -3.48 18.43 19.46
C ASN A 471 -4.88 18.84 19.00
N THR A 472 -5.81 17.89 19.01
CA THR A 472 -7.16 18.05 18.47
C THR A 472 -7.99 19.01 19.31
N ARG A 473 -8.54 20.05 18.66
CA ARG A 473 -9.32 21.10 19.34
C ARG A 473 -10.83 20.92 19.28
N ASP A 474 -11.29 19.85 18.63
CA ASP A 474 -12.69 19.44 18.56
C ASP A 474 -12.79 17.94 18.22
N THR A 475 -13.97 17.35 18.36
CA THR A 475 -14.27 15.99 17.91
C THR A 475 -14.44 15.95 16.40
N GLY A 476 -13.89 14.95 15.74
CA GLY A 476 -14.09 14.78 14.32
C GLY A 476 -13.34 13.59 13.73
N PHE A 477 -13.07 13.69 12.43
CA PHE A 477 -12.39 12.63 11.70
C PHE A 477 -11.56 13.20 10.55
N LEU A 478 -10.61 12.40 10.08
CA LEU A 478 -9.79 12.72 8.92
C LEU A 478 -10.28 11.87 7.76
N SER A 479 -10.43 12.48 6.60
CA SER A 479 -10.63 11.75 5.34
C SER A 479 -9.39 11.88 4.47
N VAL A 480 -8.95 10.77 3.89
CA VAL A 480 -7.87 10.74 2.90
C VAL A 480 -8.42 10.22 1.58
N ALA A 481 -8.19 10.97 0.51
CA ALA A 481 -8.67 10.61 -0.82
C ALA A 481 -7.80 11.21 -1.93
N PRO A 482 -7.81 10.64 -3.14
CA PRO A 482 -7.18 11.27 -4.30
C PRO A 482 -7.86 12.60 -4.66
N ASP A 483 -7.04 13.56 -5.06
CA ASP A 483 -7.46 14.90 -5.48
C ASP A 483 -7.71 14.91 -7.01
N PRO A 484 -8.83 15.48 -7.50
CA PRO A 484 -9.10 15.62 -8.93
C PRO A 484 -8.20 16.63 -9.67
N ASN A 485 -7.45 17.47 -8.95
CA ASN A 485 -6.56 18.49 -9.51
C ASN A 485 -5.11 17.98 -9.58
N THR A 486 -4.39 18.41 -10.62
CA THR A 486 -2.95 18.16 -10.76
C THR A 486 -2.13 19.14 -9.91
N LYS A 487 -0.83 18.86 -9.76
CA LYS A 487 0.11 19.80 -9.14
C LYS A 487 0.14 21.12 -9.90
N GLU A 488 0.14 21.04 -11.22
CA GLU A 488 0.15 22.19 -12.14
C GLU A 488 -1.11 23.05 -11.98
N ASP A 489 -2.27 22.45 -11.69
CA ASP A 489 -3.51 23.20 -11.46
C ASP A 489 -3.40 24.10 -10.21
N TYR A 490 -2.78 23.61 -9.14
CA TYR A 490 -2.53 24.40 -7.94
C TYR A 490 -1.50 25.51 -8.16
N GLU A 491 -0.42 25.19 -8.89
CA GLU A 491 0.63 26.16 -9.23
C GLU A 491 0.10 27.29 -10.13
N ASN A 492 -0.82 26.98 -11.03
CA ASN A 492 -1.45 27.93 -11.95
C ASN A 492 -2.73 28.57 -11.40
N HIS A 493 -3.16 28.22 -10.19
CA HIS A 493 -4.43 28.67 -9.58
C HIS A 493 -5.68 28.38 -10.45
N THR A 494 -5.68 27.26 -11.18
CA THR A 494 -6.81 26.76 -11.98
C THR A 494 -7.55 25.62 -11.29
N ASN A 495 -7.10 25.21 -10.11
CA ASN A 495 -7.69 24.14 -9.34
C ASN A 495 -9.16 24.43 -8.94
N THR A 496 -9.96 23.38 -8.88
CA THR A 496 -11.34 23.40 -8.37
C THR A 496 -11.39 22.79 -6.98
N TRP A 497 -12.36 23.21 -6.16
CA TRP A 497 -12.52 22.65 -4.83
C TRP A 497 -12.89 21.16 -4.91
N PRO A 498 -12.08 20.24 -4.36
CA PRO A 498 -12.39 18.82 -4.47
C PRO A 498 -13.65 18.44 -3.69
N PRO A 499 -14.38 17.40 -4.11
CA PRO A 499 -15.51 16.89 -3.35
C PRO A 499 -15.04 16.30 -2.03
N THR A 500 -15.61 16.79 -0.93
CA THR A 500 -15.28 16.32 0.41
C THR A 500 -15.63 14.83 0.58
N PRO A 501 -14.66 13.94 0.89
CA PRO A 501 -14.96 12.52 1.09
C PRO A 501 -15.76 12.29 2.38
N THR A 502 -16.57 11.22 2.41
CA THR A 502 -17.36 10.86 3.60
C THR A 502 -16.77 9.67 4.38
N SER A 503 -15.66 9.11 3.90
CA SER A 503 -14.93 8.01 4.54
C SER A 503 -14.13 8.51 5.74
N SER A 504 -14.22 7.80 6.86
CA SER A 504 -13.42 8.09 8.05
C SER A 504 -12.16 7.24 8.04
N THR A 505 -11.01 7.88 7.89
CA THR A 505 -9.70 7.23 7.99
C THR A 505 -9.25 7.18 9.45
N LEU A 506 -9.41 8.28 10.19
CA LEU A 506 -9.14 8.35 11.63
C LEU A 506 -10.27 9.10 12.31
N ASN A 507 -10.61 8.75 13.56
CA ASN A 507 -11.60 9.47 14.35
C ASN A 507 -11.01 9.84 15.72
N TRP A 508 -11.38 10.99 16.24
CA TRP A 508 -10.90 11.48 17.54
C TRP A 508 -11.97 12.24 18.29
N THR A 509 -11.79 12.32 19.60
CA THR A 509 -12.40 13.33 20.47
C THR A 509 -11.38 14.40 20.83
N TYR A 510 -11.85 15.51 21.41
CA TYR A 510 -10.99 16.62 21.85
C TYR A 510 -9.80 16.13 22.70
N GLY A 511 -8.59 16.57 22.35
CA GLY A 511 -7.36 16.26 23.06
C GLY A 511 -6.76 14.88 22.78
N ASP A 512 -7.39 14.05 21.95
CA ASP A 512 -6.83 12.74 21.58
C ASP A 512 -5.64 12.89 20.60
N THR A 513 -4.70 11.94 20.68
CA THR A 513 -3.70 11.65 19.66
C THR A 513 -4.03 10.28 19.05
N VAL A 514 -4.28 10.23 17.74
CA VAL A 514 -4.72 9.01 17.06
C VAL A 514 -3.89 8.73 15.80
N PRO A 515 -3.20 7.58 15.72
CA PRO A 515 -2.58 7.09 14.49
C PRO A 515 -3.50 6.09 13.76
N ASN A 516 -3.32 5.96 12.46
CA ASN A 516 -3.86 4.84 11.68
C ASN A 516 -2.97 4.60 10.45
N LEU A 517 -2.89 3.34 10.00
CA LEU A 517 -2.42 3.03 8.66
C LEU A 517 -3.39 3.59 7.61
N VAL A 518 -2.85 4.21 6.58
CA VAL A 518 -3.59 4.72 5.43
C VAL A 518 -3.03 4.07 4.18
N GLN A 519 -3.86 3.26 3.53
CA GLN A 519 -3.63 2.85 2.15
C GLN A 519 -4.46 3.74 1.23
N THR A 520 -3.80 4.47 0.34
CA THR A 520 -4.47 5.43 -0.54
C THR A 520 -4.02 5.28 -1.99
N SER A 521 -4.95 5.54 -2.91
CA SER A 521 -4.67 5.67 -4.34
C SER A 521 -4.00 7.01 -4.63
N THR A 522 -3.21 7.04 -5.69
CA THR A 522 -2.69 8.29 -6.28
C THR A 522 -3.73 9.00 -7.15
N GLY A 523 -4.85 8.35 -7.43
CA GLY A 523 -5.81 8.81 -8.42
C GLY A 523 -5.16 8.98 -9.80
N SER A 524 -5.77 9.81 -10.64
CA SER A 524 -5.26 10.15 -11.97
C SER A 524 -4.23 11.29 -11.96
N THR A 525 -4.11 12.03 -10.85
CA THR A 525 -3.32 13.27 -10.76
C THR A 525 -2.04 13.11 -9.98
N GLY A 526 -1.91 12.05 -9.16
CA GLY A 526 -0.81 11.86 -8.24
C GLY A 526 -0.88 12.72 -6.98
N VAL A 527 -2.01 13.41 -6.75
CA VAL A 527 -2.24 14.30 -5.61
C VAL A 527 -3.22 13.63 -4.64
N ILE A 528 -2.91 13.72 -3.34
CA ILE A 528 -3.71 13.14 -2.25
C ILE A 528 -4.08 14.22 -1.25
N ASP A 529 -5.35 14.27 -0.89
CA ASP A 529 -5.89 15.21 0.09
C ASP A 529 -6.04 14.59 1.47
N TYR A 530 -5.78 15.41 2.49
CA TYR A 530 -6.02 15.13 3.91
C TYR A 530 -7.01 16.16 4.45
N TRP A 531 -8.26 15.73 4.64
CA TRP A 531 -9.38 16.59 5.06
C TRP A 531 -9.60 16.53 6.56
N ASN A 532 -9.50 17.67 7.24
CA ASN A 532 -9.94 17.82 8.63
C ASN A 532 -11.46 18.04 8.67
N GLN A 533 -12.21 17.02 9.09
CA GLN A 533 -13.67 17.06 9.17
C GLN A 533 -14.20 17.46 10.55
N SER A 534 -13.34 18.04 11.40
CA SER A 534 -13.75 18.72 12.63
C SER A 534 -13.85 20.24 12.42
N ASP A 535 -14.45 20.96 13.37
CA ASP A 535 -14.47 22.43 13.36
C ASP A 535 -13.23 23.04 14.04
N GLY A 536 -12.46 22.22 14.77
CA GLY A 536 -11.22 22.63 15.44
C GLY A 536 -9.97 22.34 14.60
N ASP A 537 -8.90 23.09 14.88
CA ASP A 537 -7.60 22.81 14.26
C ASP A 537 -7.01 21.50 14.80
N ILE A 538 -6.19 20.86 13.98
CA ILE A 538 -5.43 19.66 14.32
C ILE A 538 -3.98 19.80 13.88
N ASP A 539 -3.09 19.08 14.56
CA ASP A 539 -1.79 18.77 14.01
C ASP A 539 -1.83 17.44 13.25
N LEU A 540 -1.29 17.46 12.03
CA LEU A 540 -1.22 16.32 11.12
C LEU A 540 0.25 15.93 10.92
N VAL A 541 0.53 14.66 11.18
CA VAL A 541 1.81 14.02 10.88
C VAL A 541 1.57 12.90 9.87
N VAL A 542 2.33 12.89 8.78
CA VAL A 542 2.25 11.86 7.73
C VAL A 542 3.62 11.26 7.53
N ASP A 543 3.73 9.96 7.78
CA ASP A 543 4.94 9.18 7.62
C ASP A 543 4.74 8.14 6.49
N LEU A 544 5.71 8.01 5.59
CA LEU A 544 5.71 7.02 4.50
C LEU A 544 6.32 5.71 4.96
N PHE A 545 5.66 4.58 4.69
CA PHE A 545 6.16 3.23 5.03
C PHE A 545 6.37 2.33 3.81
N GLY A 546 5.71 2.64 2.69
CA GLY A 546 5.94 1.93 1.43
C GLY A 546 5.10 2.48 0.30
N VAL A 547 5.43 2.05 -0.90
CA VAL A 547 4.72 2.41 -2.13
C VAL A 547 4.21 1.17 -2.84
N TYR A 548 3.12 1.32 -3.57
CA TYR A 548 2.63 0.34 -4.51
C TYR A 548 2.93 0.86 -5.91
N THR A 549 3.78 0.16 -6.65
CA THR A 549 4.17 0.57 -8.00
C THR A 549 3.66 -0.38 -9.05
N ASP A 550 3.24 0.15 -10.19
CA ASP A 550 3.18 -0.61 -11.43
C ASP A 550 4.54 -0.56 -12.15
N ASN A 551 4.49 -0.69 -13.48
CA ASN A 551 5.63 -0.80 -14.39
C ASN A 551 6.74 0.17 -14.13
#